data_AF-A0AAT9HTV9-F1
#
_entry.id   AF-A0AAT9HTV9-F1
#
_cell.length_a   1.000
_cell.length_b   1.000
_cell.length_c   1.000
_cell.angle_alpha   90.00
_cell.angle_beta   90.00
_cell.angle_gamma   90.00
#
_symmetry.space_group_name_H-M   'P 1'
#
loop_
_entity.id
_entity.type
_entity.pdbx_description
1 polymer ?
#
loop_
_entity_poly.entity_id
_entity_poly.type
_entity_poly.pdbx_seq_one_letter_code
_entity_poly.pdbx_strand_id
1 'polypeptide(L)' 'MRVGPALESLPRLADENPPPFDVVFIDADKVNNAHYMEWALRLTSTGSLIVLDNVVRGARWPIRTTPTRTCWAPAPPST' A
#
# COMPACT_ATOMS: atom_id res chain seq x y z
N MET A 1 19.32 13.51 12.62
CA MET A 1 18.29 12.49 12.92
C MET A 1 17.12 13.17 13.61
N ARG A 2 15.89 12.98 13.12
CA ARG A 2 14.66 13.47 13.76
C ARG A 2 14.00 12.27 14.46
N VAL A 3 13.63 12.43 15.73
CA VAL A 3 13.05 11.35 16.55
C VAL A 3 11.65 11.80 17.00
N GLY A 4 10.62 11.06 16.62
CA GLY A 4 9.21 11.38 16.86
C GLY A 4 8.29 10.78 15.79
N PRO A 5 6.96 10.95 15.89
CA PRO A 5 6.02 10.49 14.87
C PRO A 5 6.37 11.06 13.49
N ALA A 6 6.49 10.21 12.48
CA ALA A 6 6.86 10.63 11.13
C ALA A 6 5.85 11.65 10.56
N LEU A 7 4.57 11.54 10.89
CA LEU A 7 3.53 12.50 10.48
C LEU A 7 3.74 13.94 10.98
N GLU A 8 4.48 14.14 12.08
CA GLU A 8 4.81 15.49 12.57
C GLU A 8 6.11 16.04 11.94
N SER A 9 6.95 15.15 11.41
CA SER A 9 8.24 15.49 10.83
C SER A 9 8.17 15.65 9.30
N LEU A 10 7.28 14.94 8.63
CA LEU A 10 7.06 14.99 7.18
C LEU A 10 6.64 16.37 6.66
N PRO A 11 5.73 17.12 7.33
CA PRO A 11 5.37 18.47 6.90
C PRO A 11 6.58 19.42 6.94
N ARG A 12 7.35 19.38 8.04
CA ARG A 12 8.57 20.19 8.18
C ARG A 12 9.62 19.84 7.12
N LEU A 13 9.72 18.56 6.77
CA LEU A 13 10.63 18.12 5.70
C LEU A 13 10.14 18.59 4.32
N ALA A 14 8.83 18.60 4.06
CA ALA A 14 8.29 19.11 2.82
C ALA A 14 8.48 20.64 2.69
N ASP A 15 8.34 21.38 3.79
CA ASP A 15 8.57 22.84 3.82
C ASP A 15 10.02 23.22 3.53
N GLU A 16 10.98 22.34 3.85
CA GLU A 16 12.40 22.52 3.52
C GLU A 16 12.70 22.34 2.02
N ASN A 17 11.70 21.92 1.23
CA ASN A 17 11.77 21.65 -0.21
C ASN A 17 13.04 20.89 -0.65
N PRO A 18 13.32 19.72 -0.03
CA PRO A 18 14.49 18.93 -0.35
C PRO A 18 14.39 18.39 -1.79
N PRO A 19 15.54 18.01 -2.40
CA PRO A 19 15.52 17.25 -3.64
C PRO A 19 14.69 15.97 -3.48
N PRO A 20 14.03 15.49 -4.55
CA PRO A 20 13.18 14.31 -4.48
C PRO A 20 13.93 13.09 -3.97
N PHE A 21 13.28 12.27 -3.16
CA PHE A 21 13.86 11.02 -2.70
C PHE A 21 13.71 9.94 -3.77
N ASP A 22 14.79 9.23 -4.07
CA ASP A 22 14.78 8.11 -5.03
C ASP A 22 14.21 6.83 -4.43
N VAL A 23 14.33 6.66 -3.10
CA VAL A 23 13.88 5.47 -2.38
C VAL A 23 13.18 5.87 -1.08
N VAL A 24 11.96 5.38 -0.89
CA VAL A 24 11.16 5.60 0.34
C VAL A 24 10.70 4.25 0.88
N PHE A 25 11.02 3.99 2.16
CA PHE A 25 10.60 2.78 2.87
C PHE A 25 9.56 3.14 3.93
N ILE A 26 8.36 2.54 3.84
CA ILE A 26 7.24 2.78 4.73
C ILE A 26 6.93 1.47 5.46
N ASP A 27 7.40 1.35 6.70
CA ASP A 27 6.98 0.30 7.64
C ASP A 27 5.95 0.93 8.60
N ALA A 28 4.67 0.83 8.24
CA ALA A 28 3.60 1.48 8.99
C ALA A 28 2.35 0.59 9.14
N ASP A 29 1.55 0.92 10.14
CA ASP A 29 0.30 0.26 10.45
C ASP A 29 -0.82 0.67 9.47
N LYS A 30 -1.76 -0.25 9.22
CA LYS A 30 -2.81 -0.12 8.19
C LYS A 30 -3.62 1.19 8.28
N VAL A 31 -3.79 1.75 9.47
CA VAL A 31 -4.62 2.95 9.69
C VAL A 31 -3.96 4.19 9.11
N ASN A 32 -2.63 4.28 9.17
CA ASN A 32 -1.89 5.48 8.75
C ASN A 32 -1.21 5.35 7.38
N ASN A 33 -1.22 4.15 6.77
CA ASN A 33 -0.56 3.91 5.48
C ASN A 33 -0.99 4.87 4.37
N ALA A 34 -2.27 5.25 4.31
CA ALA A 34 -2.76 6.18 3.30
C ALA A 34 -2.08 7.56 3.43
N HIS A 35 -1.92 8.05 4.66
CA HIS A 35 -1.24 9.33 4.92
C HIS A 35 0.25 9.25 4.58
N TYR A 36 0.92 8.15 4.92
CA TYR A 36 2.33 7.97 4.56
C TYR A 36 2.55 7.87 3.05
N MET A 37 1.63 7.21 2.33
CA MET A 37 1.66 7.11 0.88
C MET A 37 1.51 8.49 0.22
N GLU A 38 0.58 9.33 0.69
CA GLU A 38 0.42 10.70 0.20
C GLU A 38 1.68 11.54 0.40
N TRP A 39 2.32 11.43 1.56
CA TRP A 39 3.56 12.13 1.83
C TRP A 39 4.72 11.62 0.98
N ALA A 40 4.82 10.31 0.77
CA ALA A 40 5.83 9.73 -0.12
C ALA A 40 5.67 10.28 -1.54
N LEU A 41 4.44 10.28 -2.08
CA LEU A 41 4.16 10.83 -3.41
C LEU A 41 4.56 12.31 -3.54
N ARG A 42 4.38 13.12 -2.49
CA ARG A 42 4.79 14.54 -2.50
C ARG A 42 6.30 14.74 -2.43
N LEU A 43 7.02 13.80 -1.83
CA LEU A 43 8.45 13.90 -1.58
C LEU A 43 9.29 13.12 -2.62
N THR A 44 8.65 12.35 -3.50
CA THR A 44 9.30 11.57 -4.56
C THR A 44 8.99 12.11 -5.95
N SER A 45 9.85 11.83 -6.92
CA SER A 45 9.63 12.12 -8.33
C SER A 45 9.32 10.86 -9.14
N THR A 46 8.84 11.03 -10.37
CA THR A 46 8.66 9.92 -11.30
C THR A 46 9.99 9.17 -11.48
N GLY A 47 9.98 7.86 -11.24
CA GLY A 47 11.18 7.00 -11.27
C GLY A 47 11.66 6.55 -9.88
N SER A 48 11.11 7.12 -8.81
CA SER A 48 11.42 6.70 -7.44
C SER A 48 10.76 5.37 -7.05
N LEU A 49 11.42 4.62 -6.16
CA LEU A 49 10.93 3.36 -5.61
C LEU A 49 10.33 3.57 -4.23
N ILE A 50 9.04 3.27 -4.08
CA ILE A 50 8.33 3.30 -2.79
C ILE A 50 8.06 1.86 -2.35
N VAL A 51 8.61 1.46 -1.21
CA VAL A 51 8.44 0.12 -0.63
C VAL A 51 7.58 0.24 0.63
N LEU A 52 6.45 -0.47 0.66
CA LEU A 52 5.58 -0.55 1.83
C LEU A 52 5.74 -1.93 2.48
N ASP A 53 6.20 -1.97 3.72
CA ASP A 53 6.39 -3.19 4.51
C ASP A 53 5.33 -3.28 5.64
N ASN A 54 5.03 -4.48 6.12
CA ASN A 54 4.02 -4.76 7.17
C ASN A 54 2.55 -4.35 6.90
N VAL A 55 2.17 -4.09 5.65
CA VAL A 55 0.77 -3.83 5.26
C VAL A 55 -0.18 -4.97 5.67
N VAL A 56 0.32 -6.18 5.91
CA VAL A 56 -0.47 -7.35 6.33
C VAL A 56 0.04 -7.93 7.65
N ARG A 57 -0.25 -7.27 8.78
CA ARG A 57 -0.31 -7.98 10.07
C ARG A 57 -1.67 -8.64 10.25
N GLY A 58 -1.65 -9.97 10.36
CA GLY A 58 -2.82 -10.83 10.56
C GLY A 58 -3.26 -11.54 9.28
N ALA A 59 -2.98 -12.84 9.19
CA ALA A 59 -3.51 -13.76 8.20
C ALA A 59 -5.04 -13.93 8.36
N ARG A 60 -5.80 -12.86 8.14
CA ARG A 60 -7.24 -12.94 7.94
C ARG A 60 -7.65 -11.92 6.90
N TRP A 61 -7.35 -12.27 5.66
CA TRP A 61 -8.14 -11.83 4.54
C TRP A 61 -9.45 -12.64 4.58
N PRO A 62 -10.62 -12.06 4.88
CA PRO A 62 -11.86 -12.80 4.75
C PRO A 62 -12.20 -12.86 3.26
N ILE A 63 -11.52 -13.75 2.50
CA ILE A 63 -12.10 -14.19 1.24
C ILE A 63 -13.34 -14.96 1.64
N ARG A 64 -14.50 -14.34 1.51
CA ARG A 64 -15.75 -15.09 1.43
C ARG A 64 -15.80 -15.64 0.01
N THR A 65 -15.05 -16.70 -0.27
CA THR A 65 -15.31 -17.51 -1.46
C THR A 65 -16.62 -18.23 -1.19
N THR A 66 -17.73 -17.67 -1.65
CA THR A 66 -18.93 -18.49 -1.88
C THR A 66 -18.51 -19.49 -2.98
N PRO A 67 -18.51 -20.81 -2.74
CA PRO A 67 -18.25 -21.75 -3.80
C PRO A 67 -19.51 -21.81 -4.65
N THR A 68 -19.63 -20.94 -5.66
CA THR A 68 -20.68 -21.10 -6.67
C THR A 68 -20.30 -22.28 -7.54
N ARG A 69 -20.76 -23.45 -7.11
CA ARG A 69 -20.59 -24.73 -7.78
C ARG A 69 -21.51 -24.78 -9.00
N THR A 70 -21.08 -24.25 -10.15
CA THR A 70 -21.56 -24.64 -11.50
C THR A 70 -20.78 -23.92 -12.61
N CYS A 71 -19.55 -24.38 -12.89
CA CYS A 71 -18.91 -24.18 -14.19
C CYS A 71 -18.29 -25.50 -14.63
N TRP A 72 -19.14 -26.50 -14.91
CA TRP A 72 -18.88 -27.60 -15.85
C TRP A 72 -20.04 -28.60 -15.78
N ALA A 73 -20.95 -28.50 -16.75
CA ALA A 73 -21.75 -29.63 -17.20
C ALA A 73 -21.62 -29.65 -18.74
N PRO A 74 -21.12 -30.73 -19.36
CA PRO A 74 -21.17 -30.84 -20.81
C PRO A 74 -22.63 -30.95 -21.26
N ALA A 75 -23.00 -30.22 -22.31
CA ALA A 75 -24.34 -30.25 -22.90
C ALA A 75 -24.67 -31.67 -23.43
N PRO A 76 -25.92 -32.16 -23.28
CA PRO A 76 -26.30 -33.46 -23.83
C PRO A 76 -26.35 -33.43 -25.37
N PRO A 77 -26.01 -34.54 -26.05
CA PRO A 77 -26.05 -34.60 -27.51
C PRO A 77 -27.49 -34.57 -28.03
N SER A 78 -27.73 -33.77 -29.07
CA SER A 78 -28.99 -33.71 -29.80
C SER A 78 -29.23 -35.02 -30.55
N THR A 79 -30.38 -35.65 -30.32
CA THR A 79 -30.95 -36.67 -31.23
C THR A 79 -31.88 -35.99 -32.21
#